data_AF-A0A2W2F7H4-F1
#
_entry.id   AF-A0A2W2F7H4-F1
#
_cell.length_a   1.000
_cell.length_b   1.000
_cell.length_c   1.000
_cell.angle_alpha   90.00
_cell.angle_beta   90.00
_cell.angle_gamma   90.00
#
_symmetry.space_group_name_H-M   'P 1'
#
loop_
_entity.id
_entity.type
_entity.pdbx_description
1 polymer ?
#
loop_
_entity_poly.entity_id
_entity_poly.type
_entity_poly.pdbx_seq_one_letter_code
_entity_poly.pdbx_strand_id
1 'polypeptide(L)'
;MRLTIVADGLPSTADTFEVGLQAGKDRLLAGTPTDDGGLRYECEVAATSRPDGSTGFRGECVHGPTAERFLYLSVRAPGGDSWYRRIKIMLPRGPDLGTGRLTIRVRDEGRARAAVVTDWTPA
;
A
#
# COMPACT_ATOMS: atom_id res chain seq x y z
N MET A 1 9.20 -7.24 -8.38
CA MET A 1 9.57 -6.75 -7.04
C MET A 1 8.39 -7.00 -6.12
N ARG A 2 8.63 -7.48 -4.90
CA ARG A 2 7.55 -7.73 -3.91
C ARG A 2 7.53 -6.61 -2.88
N LEU A 3 6.37 -6.02 -2.66
CA LEU A 3 6.14 -5.04 -1.61
C LEU A 3 5.45 -5.70 -0.43
N THR A 4 5.96 -5.45 0.77
CA THR A 4 5.34 -5.80 2.04
C THR A 4 4.95 -4.51 2.75
N ILE A 5 3.71 -4.42 3.20
CA ILE A 5 3.19 -3.26 3.90
C ILE A 5 2.66 -3.74 5.24
N VAL A 6 3.15 -3.19 6.34
CA VAL A 6 2.54 -3.34 7.66
C VAL A 6 1.81 -2.05 8.00
N ALA A 7 0.52 -2.12 8.25
CA ALA A 7 -0.32 -0.96 8.54
C ALA A 7 -0.91 -1.03 9.95
N ASP A 8 -0.66 0.00 10.74
CA ASP A 8 -1.19 0.19 12.09
C ASP A 8 -2.37 1.15 12.09
N GLY A 9 -3.20 1.10 13.14
CA GLY A 9 -4.26 2.09 13.39
C GLY A 9 -5.44 2.03 12.41
N LEU A 10 -5.51 0.98 11.59
CA LEU A 10 -6.68 0.72 10.75
C LEU A 10 -7.90 0.39 11.62
N PRO A 11 -9.11 0.75 11.19
CA PRO A 11 -10.32 0.43 11.94
C PRO A 11 -10.39 -1.09 12.16
N SER A 12 -10.42 -1.49 13.43
CA SER A 12 -10.33 -2.89 13.88
C SER A 12 -11.67 -3.64 13.84
N THR A 13 -12.77 -2.97 13.56
CA THR A 13 -14.08 -3.61 13.50
C THR A 13 -14.29 -4.25 12.14
N ALA A 14 -13.73 -5.45 11.97
CA ALA A 14 -13.96 -6.30 10.79
C ALA A 14 -15.46 -6.48 10.49
N ASP A 15 -16.32 -6.38 11.51
CA ASP A 15 -17.79 -6.45 11.39
C ASP A 15 -18.42 -5.17 10.82
N THR A 16 -17.69 -4.06 10.76
CA THR A 16 -18.21 -2.74 10.31
C THR A 16 -17.57 -2.27 9.02
N PHE A 17 -16.34 -2.69 8.72
CA PHE A 17 -15.60 -2.26 7.54
C PHE A 17 -14.77 -3.37 6.92
N GLU A 18 -14.80 -3.44 5.59
CA GLU A 18 -13.83 -4.19 4.81
C GLU A 18 -12.64 -3.27 4.51
N VAL A 19 -11.45 -3.71 4.92
CA VAL A 19 -10.20 -2.98 4.71
C VAL A 19 -9.23 -3.84 3.92
N GLY A 20 -8.66 -3.29 2.85
CA GLY A 20 -7.68 -4.02 2.07
C GLY A 20 -6.79 -3.15 1.20
N LEU A 21 -5.72 -3.77 0.71
CA LEU A 21 -4.86 -3.17 -0.30
C LEU A 21 -5.59 -3.22 -1.66
N GLN A 22 -5.85 -2.06 -2.24
CA GLN A 22 -6.65 -1.97 -3.47
C GLN A 22 -5.85 -2.41 -4.70
N ALA A 23 -6.34 -3.44 -5.38
CA ALA A 23 -5.87 -3.91 -6.67
C ALA A 23 -6.88 -3.53 -7.77
N GLY A 24 -6.43 -2.76 -8.76
CA GLY A 24 -7.28 -2.26 -9.82
C GLY A 24 -8.38 -1.33 -9.29
N LYS A 25 -9.59 -1.46 -9.84
CA LYS A 25 -10.69 -0.56 -9.51
C LYS A 25 -11.36 -0.90 -8.18
N ASP A 26 -11.79 -2.16 -8.01
CA ASP A 26 -12.75 -2.55 -6.97
C ASP A 26 -12.33 -3.74 -6.08
N ARG A 27 -11.16 -4.35 -6.36
CA ARG A 27 -10.69 -5.53 -5.62
C ARG A 27 -9.84 -5.13 -4.42
N LEU A 28 -10.09 -5.76 -3.28
CA LEU A 28 -9.29 -5.62 -2.06
C LEU A 28 -8.49 -6.91 -1.81
N LEU A 29 -7.20 -6.75 -1.56
CA LEU A 29 -6.36 -7.81 -1.01
C LEU A 29 -6.42 -7.72 0.51
N ALA A 30 -6.88 -8.79 1.16
CA ALA A 30 -7.04 -8.85 2.60
C ALA A 30 -5.68 -8.78 3.32
N GLY A 31 -5.68 -8.13 4.48
CA GLY A 31 -4.51 -8.07 5.35
C GLY A 31 -4.44 -9.31 6.24
N THR A 32 -3.21 -9.74 6.56
CA THR A 32 -2.97 -10.78 7.57
C THR A 32 -2.56 -10.09 8.87
N PRO A 33 -3.20 -10.39 10.02
CA PRO A 33 -2.76 -9.88 11.31
C PRO A 33 -1.29 -10.19 11.60
N THR A 34 -0.59 -9.24 12.21
CA THR A 34 0.78 -9.42 12.73
C THR A 34 0.76 -9.54 14.25
N ASP A 35 1.79 -10.18 14.83
CA ASP A 35 1.88 -10.42 16.29
C ASP A 35 1.90 -9.14 17.13
N ASP A 36 2.32 -8.03 16.53
CA ASP A 36 2.40 -6.70 17.14
C ASP A 36 1.18 -5.80 16.86
N GLY A 37 0.08 -6.38 16.35
CA GLY A 37 -1.22 -5.72 16.24
C GLY A 37 -1.45 -4.92 14.95
N GLY A 38 -0.59 -5.05 13.95
CA GLY A 38 -0.78 -4.47 12.62
C GLY A 38 -1.47 -5.42 11.63
N LEU A 39 -1.71 -4.92 10.42
CA LEU A 39 -2.13 -5.74 9.27
C LEU A 39 -1.03 -5.73 8.20
N ARG A 40 -0.57 -6.93 7.83
CA ARG A 40 0.39 -7.16 6.75
C ARG A 40 -0.34 -7.36 5.42
N TYR A 41 0.10 -6.64 4.40
CA TYR A 41 -0.33 -6.80 3.01
C TYR A 41 0.87 -7.09 2.13
N GLU A 42 0.65 -7.86 1.07
CA GLU A 42 1.67 -8.12 0.06
C GLU A 42 1.12 -7.86 -1.35
N CYS A 43 1.96 -7.30 -2.21
CA CYS A 43 1.68 -7.25 -3.64
C CYS A 43 2.94 -7.34 -4.49
N GLU A 44 2.78 -7.81 -5.71
CA GLU A 44 3.84 -7.78 -6.71
C GLU A 44 3.70 -6.56 -7.60
N VAL A 45 4.83 -5.92 -7.86
CA VAL A 45 4.94 -4.78 -8.76
C VAL A 45 6.11 -4.98 -9.72
N ALA A 46 5.92 -4.52 -10.95
CA ALA A 46 7.01 -4.35 -11.90
C ALA A 46 7.76 -3.06 -11.54
N ALA A 47 9.05 -3.21 -11.25
CA ALA A 47 9.99 -2.12 -11.03
C ALA A 47 10.93 -2.07 -12.26
N THR A 48 11.00 -0.92 -12.91
CA THR A 48 11.84 -0.71 -14.10
C THR A 48 12.63 0.58 -13.95
N SER A 49 13.93 0.53 -14.19
CA SER A 49 14.78 1.73 -14.25
C SER A 49 14.28 2.67 -15.34
N ARG A 50 14.26 3.97 -15.06
CA ARG A 50 13.88 5.02 -16.01
C ARG A 50 15.13 5.77 -16.50
N PRO A 51 15.05 6.47 -17.65
CA PRO A 51 16.17 7.26 -18.17
C PRO A 51 16.68 8.35 -17.23
N ASP A 52 15.83 8.85 -16.32
CA ASP A 52 16.18 9.84 -15.30
C ASP A 52 16.85 9.22 -14.06
N GLY A 53 17.16 7.92 -14.08
CA GLY A 53 17.76 7.18 -12.97
C GLY A 53 16.77 6.78 -11.87
N SER A 54 15.48 7.11 -12.00
CA SER A 54 14.46 6.74 -11.02
C SER A 54 13.85 5.36 -11.27
N THR A 55 13.21 4.79 -10.25
CA THR A 55 12.43 3.56 -10.41
C THR A 55 11.01 3.86 -10.88
N GLY A 56 10.61 3.24 -11.98
CA GLY A 56 9.23 3.20 -12.44
C GLY A 56 8.46 2.01 -11.88
N PHE A 57 7.31 2.28 -11.26
CA PHE A 57 6.42 1.24 -10.74
C PHE A 57 5.17 1.07 -11.61
N ARG A 58 4.83 -0.21 -11.86
CA ARG A 58 3.58 -0.66 -12.49
C ARG A 58 3.08 -1.93 -11.80
N GLY A 59 1.78 -2.19 -11.92
CA GLY A 59 1.14 -3.37 -11.35
C GLY A 59 -0.28 -3.04 -10.91
N GLU A 60 -1.08 -4.06 -10.62
CA GLU A 60 -2.50 -3.88 -10.28
C GLU A 60 -2.71 -3.07 -9.00
N CYS A 61 -1.77 -3.13 -8.05
CA CYS A 61 -1.86 -2.37 -6.80
C CYS A 61 -1.29 -0.94 -6.91
N VAL A 62 -0.70 -0.58 -8.06
CA VAL A 62 -0.01 0.70 -8.24
C VAL A 62 -0.95 1.75 -8.83
N HIS A 63 -1.08 2.87 -8.14
CA HIS A 63 -1.98 3.98 -8.48
C HIS A 63 -1.21 5.30 -8.64
N GLY A 64 -1.93 6.34 -9.06
CA GLY A 64 -1.40 7.70 -9.17
C GLY A 64 -0.69 7.97 -10.50
N PRO A 65 -0.25 9.22 -10.74
CA PRO A 65 0.52 9.60 -11.93
C PRO A 65 1.96 9.09 -11.91
N THR A 66 2.65 9.10 -13.06
CA THR A 66 3.99 8.50 -13.22
C THR A 66 5.05 9.11 -12.30
N ALA A 67 4.88 10.40 -11.98
CA ALA A 67 5.74 11.15 -11.05
C ALA A 67 5.43 10.92 -9.57
N GLU A 68 4.27 10.35 -9.24
CA GLU A 68 3.82 10.17 -7.86
C GLU A 68 2.99 8.89 -7.73
N ARG A 69 3.68 7.74 -7.77
CA ARG A 69 3.05 6.44 -7.57
C ARG A 69 2.78 6.18 -6.09
N PHE A 70 1.66 5.52 -5.82
CA PHE A 70 1.26 5.13 -4.48
C PHE A 70 0.42 3.85 -4.52
N LEU A 71 0.24 3.25 -3.36
CA LEU A 71 -0.73 2.19 -3.09
C LEU A 71 -1.93 2.79 -2.35
N TYR A 72 -3.10 2.16 -2.47
CA TYR A 72 -4.27 2.51 -1.66
C TYR A 72 -4.55 1.41 -0.64
N LEU A 73 -4.64 1.78 0.63
CA LEU A 73 -5.46 1.05 1.60
C LEU A 73 -6.87 1.62 1.54
N SER A 74 -7.82 0.80 1.13
CA SER A 74 -9.19 1.22 0.89
C SER A 74 -10.11 0.60 1.93
N VAL A 75 -11.07 1.42 2.37
CA VAL A 75 -12.05 1.10 3.40
C VAL A 75 -13.43 1.28 2.80
N ARG A 76 -14.29 0.27 2.95
CA ARG A 76 -15.70 0.31 2.56
C ARG A 76 -16.56 -0.43 3.58
N ALA A 77 -17.87 -0.21 3.52
CA ALA A 77 -18.81 -1.06 4.25
C ALA A 77 -18.74 -2.50 3.69
N PRO A 78 -18.96 -3.54 4.52
CA PRO A 78 -19.02 -4.92 4.07
C PRO A 78 -20.04 -5.08 2.93
N GLY A 79 -19.59 -5.61 1.79
CA GLY A 79 -20.43 -5.79 0.59
C GLY A 79 -20.86 -4.49 -0.11
N GLY A 80 -20.31 -3.33 0.27
CA GLY A 80 -20.62 -2.05 -0.36
C GLY A 80 -19.85 -1.79 -1.66
N ASP A 81 -20.46 -1.04 -2.56
CA ASP A 81 -19.82 -0.64 -3.84
C ASP A 81 -19.09 0.71 -3.76
N SER A 82 -19.20 1.41 -2.62
CA SER A 82 -18.65 2.75 -2.43
C SER A 82 -17.53 2.77 -1.39
N TRP A 83 -16.44 3.46 -1.71
CA TRP A 83 -15.33 3.70 -0.78
C TRP A 83 -15.75 4.68 0.32
N TYR A 84 -15.70 4.24 1.57
CA TYR A 84 -15.82 5.12 2.72
C TYR A 84 -14.57 6.01 2.82
N ARG A 85 -13.39 5.41 2.69
CA ARG A 85 -12.12 6.13 2.76
C ARG A 85 -11.03 5.40 1.99
N ARG A 86 -10.03 6.16 1.51
CA ARG A 86 -8.82 5.61 0.90
C ARG A 86 -7.59 6.34 1.43
N ILE A 87 -6.55 5.57 1.73
CA ILE A 87 -5.33 6.02 2.37
C ILE A 87 -4.17 5.73 1.42
N LYS A 88 -3.43 6.77 1.04
CA LYS A 88 -2.28 6.65 0.15
C LYS A 88 -1.04 6.23 0.92
N ILE A 89 -0.37 5.18 0.43
CA ILE A 89 0.98 4.81 0.84
C ILE A 89 1.90 5.12 -0.33
N MET A 90 2.78 6.11 -0.14
CA MET A 90 3.64 6.56 -1.23
C MET A 90 4.69 5.48 -1.55
N LEU A 91 4.88 5.17 -2.82
CA LEU A 91 6.02 4.36 -3.25
C LEU A 91 7.30 5.22 -3.17
N PRO A 92 8.45 4.60 -2.87
CA PRO A 92 9.68 5.35 -2.67
C PRO A 92 10.08 6.06 -3.97
N ARG A 93 10.60 7.28 -3.83
CA ARG A 93 11.30 7.97 -4.91
C ARG A 93 12.78 7.82 -4.68
N GLY A 94 13.55 7.56 -5.72
CA GLY A 94 14.99 7.38 -5.54
C GLY A 94 15.63 6.55 -6.65
N PRO A 95 16.92 6.20 -6.46
CA PRO A 95 17.68 5.42 -7.41
C PRO A 95 17.04 4.06 -7.64
N ASP A 96 17.54 3.34 -8.64
CA ASP A 96 17.09 1.99 -8.96
C ASP A 96 17.13 1.09 -7.72
N LEU A 97 15.94 0.70 -7.23
CA LEU A 97 15.77 -0.19 -6.07
C LEU A 97 15.90 -1.66 -6.47
N GLY A 98 16.11 -1.95 -7.76
CA GLY A 98 16.20 -3.29 -8.30
C GLY A 98 14.88 -4.07 -8.23
N THR A 99 14.97 -5.38 -8.43
CA THR A 99 13.80 -6.27 -8.50
C THR A 99 13.50 -7.00 -7.19
N GLY A 100 14.06 -6.55 -6.06
CA GLY A 100 14.06 -7.25 -4.78
C GLY A 100 12.74 -7.25 -4.00
N ARG A 101 12.85 -7.29 -2.67
CA ARG A 101 11.74 -7.16 -1.73
C ARG A 101 11.89 -5.85 -0.97
N LEU A 102 10.80 -5.10 -0.84
CA LEU A 102 10.76 -3.89 -0.01
C LEU A 102 9.67 -4.02 1.04
N THR A 103 9.95 -3.52 2.24
CA THR A 103 9.00 -3.46 3.34
C THR A 103 8.83 -2.03 3.81
N ILE A 104 7.59 -1.63 4.10
CA ILE A 104 7.27 -0.37 4.78
C ILE A 104 6.37 -0.66 5.97
N ARG A 105 6.50 0.14 7.03
CA ARG A 105 5.50 0.23 8.09
C ARG A 105 4.86 1.61 8.11
N VAL A 106 3.54 1.64 8.10
CA VAL A 106 2.75 2.88 8.10
C VAL A 106 1.69 2.85 9.18
N ARG A 107 1.19 4.04 9.53
CA ARG A 107 0.08 4.23 10.46
C ARG A 107 -1.03 5.05 9.82
N ASP A 108 -2.26 4.59 9.99
CA ASP A 108 -3.43 5.40 9.72
C ASP A 108 -3.64 6.45 10.84
N GLU A 109 -3.65 7.73 10.47
CA GLU A 109 -3.93 8.87 11.36
C GLU A 109 -5.18 9.66 10.94
N GLY A 110 -6.10 9.06 10.19
CA GLY A 110 -7.30 9.76 9.71
C GLY A 110 -7.09 10.65 8.48
N ARG A 111 -5.90 10.63 7.86
CA ARG A 111 -5.52 11.51 6.74
C ARG A 111 -5.58 10.81 5.38
N ALA A 112 -5.48 11.59 4.30
CA ALA A 112 -5.43 11.04 2.94
C ALA A 112 -4.14 10.26 2.63
N ARG A 113 -3.05 10.51 3.37
CA ARG A 113 -1.76 9.80 3.28
C ARG A 113 -1.48 9.14 4.63
N ALA A 114 -0.98 7.91 4.59
CA ALA A 114 -0.54 7.23 5.80
C ALA A 114 0.72 7.90 6.36
N ALA A 115 0.86 7.93 7.68
CA ALA A 115 2.10 8.34 8.33
C ALA A 115 3.13 7.21 8.20
N VAL A 116 4.37 7.53 7.84
CA VAL A 116 5.45 6.54 7.74
C VAL A 116 6.02 6.31 9.14
N VAL A 117 5.95 5.06 9.61
CA VAL A 117 6.55 4.62 10.88
C VAL A 117 7.97 4.11 10.62
N THR A 118 8.14 3.32 9.56
CA THR A 118 9.43 2.87 9.04
C THR A 118 9.35 2.95 7.53
N ASP A 119 10.27 3.71 6.92
CA ASP A 119 10.29 3.91 5.47
C ASP A 119 10.68 2.61 4.74
N TRP A 120 10.56 2.62 3.41
CA TRP A 120 10.88 1.48 2.57
C TRP A 120 12.31 0.99 2.80
N THR A 121 12.43 -0.24 3.29
CA THR A 121 13.71 -0.93 3.46
C THR A 121 13.75 -2.21 2.63
N PRO A 122 14.93 -2.60 2.12
CA PRO A 122 15.14 -3.95 1.61
C PRO A 122 14.79 -4.98 2.69
N ALA A 123 14.07 -6.03 2.29
CA ALA A 123 13.71 -7.15 3.17
C ALA A 123 14.60 -8.37 2.94
#